data_AF-T0RK22-F1
#
_entry.id   AF-T0RK22-F1
#
_cell.length_a   1.000
_cell.length_b   1.000
_cell.length_c   1.000
_cell.angle_alpha   90.00
_cell.angle_beta   90.00
_cell.angle_gamma   90.00
#
_symmetry.space_group_name_H-M   'P 1'
#
loop_
_entity.id
_entity.type
_entity.pdbx_description
1 polymer ?
#
loop_
_entity_poly.entity_id
_entity_poly.type
_entity_poly.pdbx_seq_one_letter_code
_entity_poly.pdbx_strand_id
1 'polypeptide(L)'
;MFNVYTSALDVTDESVDRSVSACMSQHSLTSTSIRKELEQMYPKLDSSLEIYGVRIDEPRAGLIDILNNQLKKRDKGSVVDTKLVFEERDFRSCTDVFCLADMAYGKGLGAYYLYIQAKYNLDLSPFSNEKISDEDRFLHTVRYTKDELLAVLKAVKLLPEDSLKSLDYGYHAKKTDRYKGNTLANASINFFKLWSDTHAGDKVYTVIHELGHVIADLVYVEHGEMLSTGIDASDEWAKLSKWKWEKGLFFAIYSATYPFFQDNFVSNYARSNPVEDFAESFTTYILKPNELKKVAPKKYEFIKKFIFADIEYSDIYCTNNNGNVLKDLDYANFNFTAVVQNCGKALEKGLISLNTEELNRCVYRFGFNKFSAPIVISPKKMEEILSFQNVKKKSVKSLVKKYFSGFTEYSYCENSPSILISYEDYSAELSELTKHLCRWAKSHELRLGIQFTNEEAKDFMMNLVIDRMTP
;
A
#
# COMPACT_ATOMS: atom_id res chain seq x y z
N MET A 1 25.12 -2.79 -13.27
CA MET A 1 24.95 -3.89 -12.30
C MET A 1 25.90 -3.65 -11.15
N PHE A 2 25.41 -3.04 -10.07
CA PHE A 2 26.21 -2.92 -8.85
C PHE A 2 26.00 -4.21 -8.04
N ASN A 3 27.09 -4.89 -7.71
CA ASN A 3 27.06 -6.03 -6.81
C ASN A 3 26.64 -5.52 -5.44
N VAL A 4 25.47 -5.96 -4.97
CA VAL A 4 25.01 -5.79 -3.59
C VAL A 4 25.99 -6.56 -2.70
N TYR A 5 26.92 -5.84 -2.09
CA TYR A 5 27.66 -6.38 -0.96
C TYR A 5 26.67 -6.51 0.20
N THR A 6 26.72 -7.67 0.83
CA THR A 6 26.07 -8.04 2.09
C THR A 6 25.75 -6.82 2.95
N SER A 7 24.47 -6.66 3.29
CA SER A 7 24.00 -5.72 4.31
C SER A 7 24.99 -5.73 5.47
N ALA A 8 25.50 -4.55 5.82
CA ALA A 8 26.58 -4.34 6.76
C ALA A 8 26.14 -4.59 8.23
N LEU A 9 25.64 -5.79 8.52
CA LEU A 9 25.52 -6.34 9.86
C LEU A 9 26.31 -7.65 9.85
N ASP A 10 27.63 -7.54 9.96
CA ASP A 10 28.57 -8.66 10.07
C ASP A 10 28.46 -9.42 11.42
N VAL A 11 27.41 -9.17 12.18
CA VAL A 11 27.09 -9.85 13.43
C VAL A 11 25.58 -9.84 13.55
N THR A 12 24.97 -10.99 13.88
CA THR A 12 23.58 -11.07 14.35
C THR A 12 23.35 -9.98 15.37
N ASP A 13 22.63 -8.93 14.98
CA ASP A 13 22.56 -7.76 15.82
C ASP A 13 21.53 -8.00 16.92
N GLU A 14 22.01 -8.45 18.08
CA GLU A 14 21.20 -8.64 19.28
C GLU A 14 20.36 -7.40 19.63
N SER A 15 20.73 -6.20 19.14
CA SER A 15 19.89 -5.01 19.30
C SER A 15 18.61 -5.04 18.45
N VAL A 16 18.64 -5.61 17.24
CA VAL A 16 17.44 -5.79 16.40
C VAL A 16 16.50 -6.79 17.06
N ASP A 17 17.02 -7.96 17.47
CA ASP A 17 16.21 -8.97 18.14
C ASP A 17 15.61 -8.46 19.46
N ARG A 18 16.35 -7.66 20.22
CA ARG A 18 15.82 -6.99 21.43
C ARG A 18 14.70 -6.02 21.11
N SER A 19 14.88 -5.15 20.12
CA SER A 19 13.87 -4.15 19.72
C SER A 19 12.60 -4.82 19.22
N VAL A 20 12.73 -5.83 18.35
CA VAL A 20 11.61 -6.66 17.89
C VAL A 20 10.95 -7.38 19.06
N SER A 21 11.70 -8.00 19.95
CA SER A 21 11.13 -8.75 21.09
C SER A 21 10.39 -7.87 22.08
N ALA A 22 10.96 -6.69 22.42
CA ALA A 22 10.31 -5.69 23.25
C ALA A 22 8.95 -5.31 22.66
N CYS A 23 8.93 -5.09 21.34
CA CYS A 23 7.74 -4.71 20.61
C CYS A 23 6.66 -5.76 20.49
N MET A 24 7.07 -7.01 20.32
CA MET A 24 6.16 -8.11 20.04
C MET A 24 5.65 -8.81 21.30
N SER A 25 6.21 -8.50 22.47
CA SER A 25 5.89 -9.12 23.75
C SER A 25 4.39 -9.08 24.14
N GLN A 26 3.64 -8.10 23.62
CA GLN A 26 2.21 -7.93 23.90
C GLN A 26 1.28 -8.60 22.88
N HIS A 27 1.82 -9.17 21.80
CA HIS A 27 1.03 -9.70 20.69
C HIS A 27 1.19 -11.21 20.55
N SER A 28 0.10 -11.95 20.73
CA SER A 28 0.07 -13.38 20.39
C SER A 28 0.02 -13.55 18.87
N LEU A 29 1.14 -14.00 18.28
CA LEU A 29 1.23 -14.32 16.85
C LEU A 29 0.94 -15.80 16.57
N THR A 30 0.16 -16.45 17.42
CA THR A 30 -0.24 -17.85 17.21
C THR A 30 -1.34 -17.93 16.16
N SER A 31 -1.35 -19.01 15.37
CA SER A 31 -2.40 -19.27 14.38
C SER A 31 -3.80 -19.20 15.00
N THR A 32 -3.98 -19.70 16.23
CA THR A 32 -5.26 -19.61 16.97
C THR A 32 -5.68 -18.18 17.26
N SER A 33 -4.76 -17.33 17.74
CA SER A 33 -5.07 -15.92 18.03
C SER A 33 -5.40 -15.16 16.76
N ILE A 34 -4.62 -15.38 15.70
CA ILE A 34 -4.83 -14.77 14.38
C ILE A 34 -6.18 -15.19 13.78
N ARG A 35 -6.50 -16.49 13.85
CA ARG A 35 -7.78 -17.02 13.40
C ARG A 35 -8.94 -16.34 14.13
N LYS A 36 -8.87 -16.22 15.46
CA LYS A 36 -9.91 -15.55 16.25
C LYS A 36 -10.09 -14.09 15.81
N GLU A 37 -9.01 -13.37 15.52
CA GLU A 37 -9.08 -11.99 15.03
C GLU A 37 -9.74 -11.91 13.63
N LEU A 38 -9.37 -12.80 12.71
CA LEU A 38 -10.03 -12.90 11.39
C LEU A 38 -11.52 -13.24 11.50
N GLU A 39 -11.88 -14.13 12.42
CA GLU A 39 -13.26 -14.51 12.68
C GLU A 39 -14.10 -13.36 13.27
N GLN A 40 -13.46 -12.40 13.94
CA GLN A 40 -14.09 -11.16 14.41
C GLN A 40 -14.21 -10.13 13.28
N MET A 41 -13.20 -10.02 12.42
CA MET A 41 -13.19 -9.10 11.28
C MET A 41 -14.25 -9.46 10.22
N TYR A 42 -14.48 -10.75 9.98
CA TYR A 42 -15.33 -11.22 8.90
C TYR A 42 -16.43 -12.14 9.44
N PRO A 43 -17.65 -11.64 9.70
CA PRO A 43 -18.75 -12.45 10.23
C PRO A 43 -19.17 -13.56 9.25
N LYS A 44 -19.81 -14.59 9.81
CA LYS A 44 -20.42 -15.67 9.03
C LYS A 44 -21.64 -15.14 8.26
N LEU A 45 -21.91 -15.75 7.10
CA LEU A 45 -23.17 -15.61 6.38
C LEU A 45 -24.16 -16.70 6.79
N ASP A 46 -25.45 -16.42 6.66
CA ASP A 46 -26.54 -17.40 6.91
C ASP A 46 -26.80 -18.35 5.73
N SER A 47 -25.95 -18.30 4.69
CA SER A 47 -26.10 -19.06 3.45
C SER A 47 -24.84 -19.82 3.09
N SER A 48 -24.95 -21.04 2.58
CA SER A 48 -23.79 -21.77 2.06
C SER A 48 -23.23 -21.15 0.78
N LEU A 49 -21.91 -21.26 0.56
CA LEU A 49 -21.25 -20.89 -0.69
C LEU A 49 -20.44 -22.08 -1.23
N GLU A 50 -20.45 -22.27 -2.54
CA GLU A 50 -19.60 -23.24 -3.22
C GLU A 50 -18.35 -22.55 -3.79
N ILE A 51 -17.16 -23.05 -3.45
CA ILE A 51 -15.88 -22.50 -3.90
C ILE A 51 -14.98 -23.67 -4.28
N TYR A 52 -14.45 -23.65 -5.51
CA TYR A 52 -13.60 -24.73 -6.03
C TYR A 52 -14.25 -26.13 -5.97
N GLY A 53 -15.59 -26.21 -6.00
CA GLY A 53 -16.33 -27.46 -5.85
C GLY A 53 -16.48 -27.95 -4.40
N VAL A 54 -16.17 -27.10 -3.42
CA VAL A 54 -16.35 -27.36 -1.98
C VAL A 54 -17.47 -26.48 -1.47
N ARG A 55 -18.48 -27.10 -0.85
CA ARG A 55 -19.55 -26.40 -0.16
C ARG A 55 -19.09 -26.01 1.23
N ILE A 56 -19.06 -24.72 1.52
CA ILE A 56 -18.81 -24.17 2.85
C ILE A 56 -20.15 -23.69 3.42
N ASP A 57 -20.58 -24.33 4.50
CA ASP A 57 -21.73 -23.88 5.27
C ASP A 57 -21.30 -22.73 6.20
N GLU A 58 -22.13 -21.70 6.29
CA GLU A 58 -21.83 -20.46 7.04
C GLU A 58 -20.46 -19.81 6.72
N PRO A 59 -20.19 -19.53 5.44
CA PRO A 59 -18.93 -18.99 4.97
C PRO A 59 -18.69 -17.57 5.52
N ARG A 60 -17.42 -17.20 5.60
CA ARG A 60 -16.99 -15.83 5.87
C ARG A 60 -16.59 -15.16 4.56
N ALA A 61 -17.54 -14.50 3.89
CA ALA A 61 -17.37 -14.01 2.52
C ALA A 61 -16.09 -13.20 2.30
N GLY A 62 -15.74 -12.28 3.21
CA GLY A 62 -14.52 -11.49 3.05
C GLY A 62 -13.23 -12.32 3.07
N LEU A 63 -13.16 -13.40 3.86
CA LEU A 63 -12.00 -14.31 3.83
C LEU A 63 -11.94 -15.13 2.54
N ILE A 64 -13.10 -15.46 1.98
CA ILE A 64 -13.21 -16.16 0.70
C ILE A 64 -12.77 -15.25 -0.44
N ASP A 65 -13.16 -13.98 -0.42
CA ASP A 65 -12.72 -12.99 -1.40
C ASP A 65 -11.20 -12.81 -1.36
N ILE A 66 -10.63 -12.76 -0.16
CA ILE A 66 -9.17 -12.73 0.04
C ILE A 66 -8.53 -13.99 -0.54
N LEU A 67 -8.97 -15.19 -0.15
CA LEU A 67 -8.42 -16.44 -0.68
C LEU A 67 -8.52 -16.51 -2.20
N ASN A 68 -9.68 -16.14 -2.76
CA ASN A 68 -9.89 -16.08 -4.19
C ASN A 68 -8.90 -15.12 -4.86
N ASN A 69 -8.66 -13.94 -4.29
CA ASN A 69 -7.69 -12.98 -4.82
C ASN A 69 -6.26 -13.51 -4.76
N GLN A 70 -5.90 -14.25 -3.70
CA GLN A 70 -4.61 -14.92 -3.59
C GLN A 70 -4.39 -16.04 -4.61
N LEU A 71 -5.49 -16.63 -5.11
CA LEU A 71 -5.47 -17.76 -6.05
C LEU A 71 -5.88 -17.38 -7.49
N LYS A 72 -6.06 -16.09 -7.80
CA LYS A 72 -6.38 -15.60 -9.15
C LYS A 72 -5.11 -15.28 -9.95
N LYS A 73 -5.06 -15.71 -11.22
CA LYS A 73 -4.11 -15.15 -12.20
C LYS A 73 -4.70 -13.86 -12.77
N ARG A 74 -4.09 -12.70 -12.49
CA ARG A 74 -4.69 -11.40 -12.87
C ARG A 74 -4.70 -11.17 -14.40
N ASP A 75 -3.71 -11.69 -15.14
CA ASP A 75 -3.60 -11.46 -16.60
C ASP A 75 -4.72 -12.11 -17.45
N LYS A 76 -5.41 -13.13 -16.93
CA LYS A 76 -6.42 -13.89 -17.67
C LYS A 76 -7.79 -13.93 -17.01
N GLY A 77 -7.95 -13.30 -15.84
CA GLY A 77 -9.13 -13.47 -14.99
C GLY A 77 -9.40 -14.93 -14.59
N SER A 78 -8.49 -15.85 -14.91
CA SER A 78 -8.65 -17.29 -14.71
C SER A 78 -8.14 -17.68 -13.33
N VAL A 79 -8.92 -18.49 -12.63
CA VAL A 79 -8.53 -19.14 -11.38
C VAL A 79 -7.33 -20.06 -11.65
N VAL A 80 -6.35 -20.10 -10.74
CA VAL A 80 -5.22 -21.04 -10.81
C VAL A 80 -5.76 -22.47 -10.76
N ASP A 81 -5.18 -23.38 -11.55
CA ASP A 81 -5.58 -24.79 -11.55
C ASP A 81 -5.57 -25.35 -10.11
N THR A 82 -6.72 -25.81 -9.64
CA THR A 82 -6.89 -26.37 -8.29
C THR A 82 -5.95 -27.54 -8.04
N LYS A 83 -5.56 -28.29 -9.08
CA LYS A 83 -4.55 -29.36 -8.95
C LYS A 83 -3.18 -28.82 -8.56
N LEU A 84 -2.80 -27.66 -9.11
CA LEU A 84 -1.55 -27.00 -8.77
C LEU A 84 -1.58 -26.42 -7.35
N VAL A 85 -2.69 -25.79 -6.96
CA VAL A 85 -2.83 -25.15 -5.64
C VAL A 85 -2.84 -26.20 -4.52
N PHE A 86 -3.64 -27.25 -4.69
CA PHE A 86 -3.90 -28.23 -3.64
C PHE A 86 -3.03 -29.50 -3.74
N GLU A 87 -2.18 -29.63 -4.76
CA GLU A 87 -1.21 -30.73 -4.92
C GLU A 87 -1.85 -32.12 -4.76
N GLU A 88 -2.99 -32.33 -5.42
CA GLU A 88 -3.77 -33.57 -5.37
C GLU A 88 -4.32 -33.96 -3.97
N ARG A 89 -4.19 -33.10 -2.96
CA ARG A 89 -4.79 -33.32 -1.64
C ARG A 89 -6.32 -33.30 -1.72
N ASP A 90 -6.97 -34.08 -0.87
CA ASP A 90 -8.43 -34.11 -0.76
C ASP A 90 -8.98 -32.88 -0.03
N PHE A 91 -8.94 -31.73 -0.72
CA PHE A 91 -9.47 -30.46 -0.23
C PHE A 91 -11.01 -30.43 -0.18
N ARG A 92 -11.70 -31.41 -0.77
CA ARG A 92 -13.17 -31.51 -0.75
C ARG A 92 -13.72 -31.83 0.63
N SER A 93 -12.88 -32.34 1.51
CA SER A 93 -13.19 -32.56 2.93
C SER A 93 -13.21 -31.26 3.77
N CYS A 94 -12.76 -30.13 3.22
CA CYS A 94 -12.72 -28.88 3.96
C CYS A 94 -14.12 -28.32 4.22
N THR A 95 -14.35 -27.89 5.46
CA THR A 95 -15.62 -27.31 5.91
C THR A 95 -15.55 -25.81 6.14
N ASP A 96 -14.36 -25.21 6.08
CA ASP A 96 -14.16 -23.78 6.24
C ASP A 96 -13.02 -23.24 5.35
N VAL A 97 -12.95 -21.91 5.25
CA VAL A 97 -11.95 -21.19 4.45
C VAL A 97 -10.52 -21.37 4.99
N PHE A 98 -10.35 -21.62 6.29
CA PHE A 98 -9.03 -21.85 6.89
C PHE A 98 -8.46 -23.19 6.47
N CYS A 99 -9.30 -24.23 6.40
CA CYS A 99 -8.92 -25.53 5.87
C CYS A 99 -8.48 -25.42 4.41
N LEU A 100 -9.24 -24.72 3.56
CA LEU A 100 -8.85 -24.50 2.17
C LEU A 100 -7.52 -23.73 2.06
N ALA A 101 -7.33 -22.70 2.87
CA ALA A 101 -6.07 -21.95 2.91
C ALA A 101 -4.89 -22.84 3.40
N ASP A 102 -5.10 -23.70 4.39
CA ASP A 102 -4.11 -24.69 4.83
C ASP A 102 -3.81 -25.73 3.75
N MET A 103 -4.80 -26.10 2.93
CA MET A 103 -4.58 -26.93 1.76
C MET A 103 -3.76 -26.19 0.70
N ALA A 104 -3.99 -24.89 0.48
CA ALA A 104 -3.21 -24.12 -0.49
C ALA A 104 -1.75 -23.87 -0.02
N TYR A 105 -1.56 -23.52 1.26
CA TYR A 105 -0.29 -22.98 1.75
C TYR A 105 0.48 -23.92 2.69
N GLY A 106 -0.14 -24.98 3.18
CA GLY A 106 0.44 -25.88 4.17
C GLY A 106 -0.28 -25.78 5.52
N LYS A 107 -0.32 -26.91 6.24
CA LYS A 107 -1.06 -27.06 7.48
C LYS A 107 -0.64 -26.02 8.53
N GLY A 108 -1.60 -25.26 9.05
CA GLY A 108 -1.41 -24.22 10.05
C GLY A 108 -0.89 -22.89 9.50
N LEU A 109 -0.68 -22.76 8.19
CA LEU A 109 -0.16 -21.54 7.55
C LEU A 109 -1.28 -20.67 6.96
N GLY A 110 -2.43 -21.24 6.62
CA GLY A 110 -3.52 -20.54 5.95
C GLY A 110 -4.01 -19.29 6.69
N ALA A 111 -4.13 -19.36 8.02
CA ALA A 111 -4.53 -18.22 8.83
C ALA A 111 -3.55 -17.03 8.72
N TYR A 112 -2.24 -17.28 8.61
CA TYR A 112 -1.23 -16.22 8.47
C TYR A 112 -1.35 -15.52 7.12
N TYR A 113 -1.46 -16.29 6.04
CA TYR A 113 -1.64 -15.76 4.67
C TYR A 113 -2.90 -14.89 4.57
N LEU A 114 -4.03 -15.38 5.07
CA LEU A 114 -5.28 -14.63 5.07
C LEU A 114 -5.17 -13.37 5.93
N TYR A 115 -4.55 -13.46 7.11
CA TYR A 115 -4.43 -12.34 8.03
C TYR A 115 -3.56 -11.21 7.50
N ILE A 116 -2.39 -11.54 6.95
CA ILE A 116 -1.44 -10.53 6.47
C ILE A 116 -2.08 -9.72 5.33
N GLN A 117 -2.79 -10.38 4.42
CA GLN A 117 -3.53 -9.66 3.37
C GLN A 117 -4.77 -8.93 3.91
N ALA A 118 -5.57 -9.55 4.77
CA ALA A 118 -6.76 -8.93 5.34
C ALA A 118 -6.45 -7.63 6.10
N LYS A 119 -5.35 -7.63 6.85
CA LYS A 119 -5.01 -6.57 7.80
C LYS A 119 -4.12 -5.50 7.17
N TYR A 120 -3.16 -5.91 6.34
CA TYR A 120 -2.11 -5.03 5.80
C TYR A 120 -2.13 -4.92 4.28
N ASN A 121 -3.09 -5.53 3.59
CA ASN A 121 -3.18 -5.57 2.13
C ASN A 121 -1.92 -6.11 1.43
N LEU A 122 -1.12 -6.93 2.12
CA LEU A 122 0.08 -7.55 1.59
C LEU A 122 -0.21 -9.03 1.25
N ASP A 123 -0.21 -9.37 -0.03
CA ASP A 123 -0.42 -10.74 -0.47
C ASP A 123 0.92 -11.47 -0.61
N LEU A 124 1.04 -12.62 0.06
CA LEU A 124 2.25 -13.44 0.08
C LEU A 124 2.12 -14.69 -0.80
N SER A 125 0.97 -14.88 -1.44
CA SER A 125 0.64 -16.10 -2.18
C SER A 125 1.60 -16.28 -3.34
N PRO A 126 2.22 -17.46 -3.51
CA PRO A 126 3.01 -17.75 -4.71
C PRO A 126 2.13 -17.86 -5.97
N PHE A 127 0.80 -17.84 -5.83
CA PHE A 127 -0.12 -18.10 -6.94
C PHE A 127 -0.70 -16.83 -7.59
N SER A 128 -0.66 -15.68 -6.90
CA SER A 128 -1.20 -14.40 -7.38
C SER A 128 -0.15 -13.61 -8.16
N ASN A 129 -0.07 -13.84 -9.47
CA ASN A 129 0.86 -13.12 -10.35
C ASN A 129 0.10 -12.45 -11.52
N GLU A 130 0.57 -11.25 -11.88
CA GLU A 130 -0.11 -10.34 -12.80
C GLU A 130 0.36 -10.47 -14.25
N LYS A 131 1.51 -11.11 -14.49
CA LYS A 131 1.97 -11.55 -15.80
C LYS A 131 3.04 -12.62 -15.62
N ILE A 132 2.85 -13.79 -16.23
CA ILE A 132 3.96 -14.61 -16.69
C ILE A 132 4.29 -14.02 -18.06
N SER A 133 4.96 -12.86 -18.12
CA SER A 133 5.84 -12.66 -19.26
C SER A 133 6.89 -13.77 -19.19
N ASP A 134 7.43 -14.23 -20.32
CA ASP A 134 8.50 -15.24 -20.35
C ASP A 134 9.75 -14.86 -19.52
N GLU A 135 9.78 -13.64 -18.96
CA GLU A 135 10.63 -13.25 -17.86
C GLU A 135 10.34 -14.05 -16.57
N ASP A 136 11.05 -15.16 -16.46
CA ASP A 136 11.54 -15.98 -15.34
C ASP A 136 11.41 -15.51 -13.86
N ARG A 137 11.06 -14.25 -13.58
CA ARG A 137 11.10 -13.62 -12.26
C ARG A 137 10.14 -14.25 -11.24
N PHE A 138 9.03 -14.82 -11.70
CA PHE A 138 8.01 -15.46 -10.85
C PHE A 138 7.86 -16.97 -11.08
N LEU A 139 8.68 -17.58 -11.97
CA LEU A 139 8.60 -19.02 -12.27
C LEU A 139 9.02 -19.91 -11.08
N HIS A 140 9.54 -19.30 -10.01
CA HIS A 140 10.16 -19.95 -8.87
C HIS A 140 9.58 -19.51 -7.53
N THR A 141 8.36 -18.96 -7.56
CA THR A 141 7.71 -18.54 -6.33
C THR A 141 7.33 -19.76 -5.49
N VAL A 142 7.75 -19.76 -4.23
CA VAL A 142 7.50 -20.83 -3.27
C VAL A 142 6.74 -20.32 -2.06
N ARG A 143 6.18 -21.25 -1.28
CA ARG A 143 5.48 -20.94 -0.03
C ARG A 143 6.48 -20.47 1.03
N TYR A 144 6.01 -19.55 1.87
CA TYR A 144 6.72 -19.14 3.07
C TYR A 144 6.60 -20.21 4.14
N THR A 145 7.65 -20.39 4.94
CA THR A 145 7.58 -21.18 6.16
C THR A 145 6.88 -20.39 7.27
N LYS A 146 6.52 -21.07 8.37
CA LYS A 146 5.92 -20.41 9.53
C LYS A 146 6.82 -19.29 10.08
N ASP A 147 8.12 -19.54 10.22
CA ASP A 147 9.06 -18.58 10.81
C ASP A 147 9.24 -17.35 9.91
N GLU A 148 9.20 -17.55 8.60
CA GLU A 148 9.25 -16.46 7.62
C GLU A 148 7.96 -15.63 7.61
N LEU A 149 6.79 -16.27 7.69
CA LEU A 149 5.50 -15.57 7.86
C LEU A 149 5.48 -14.77 9.17
N LEU A 150 6.05 -15.31 10.24
CA LEU A 150 6.22 -14.59 11.49
C LEU A 150 7.18 -13.40 11.35
N ALA A 151 8.26 -13.53 10.58
CA ALA A 151 9.16 -12.40 10.32
C ALA A 151 8.46 -11.27 9.55
N VAL A 152 7.70 -11.61 8.49
CA VAL A 152 6.88 -10.63 7.76
C VAL A 152 5.85 -9.99 8.68
N LEU A 153 5.14 -10.79 9.47
CA LEU A 153 4.11 -10.30 10.39
C LEU A 153 4.68 -9.38 11.47
N LYS A 154 5.86 -9.69 12.02
CA LYS A 154 6.56 -8.82 12.97
C LYS A 154 6.94 -7.49 12.31
N ALA A 155 7.50 -7.53 11.10
CA ALA A 155 7.87 -6.32 10.36
C ALA A 155 6.67 -5.40 10.10
N VAL A 156 5.56 -5.92 9.57
CA VAL A 156 4.37 -5.09 9.29
C VAL A 156 3.68 -4.59 10.56
N LYS A 157 3.75 -5.32 11.68
CA LYS A 157 3.23 -4.87 12.99
C LYS A 157 4.07 -3.76 13.64
N LEU A 158 5.33 -3.61 13.25
CA LEU A 158 6.17 -2.49 13.68
C LEU A 158 5.79 -1.18 12.96
N LEU A 159 5.04 -1.27 11.87
CA LEU A 159 4.49 -0.11 11.17
C LEU A 159 3.09 0.22 11.71
N PRO A 160 2.64 1.49 11.61
CA PRO A 160 1.24 1.83 11.84
C PRO A 160 0.31 0.98 10.97
N GLU A 161 -0.82 0.52 11.52
CA GLU A 161 -1.68 -0.50 10.89
C GLU A 161 -2.14 -0.14 9.46
N ASP A 162 -2.33 1.15 9.19
CA ASP A 162 -2.84 1.63 7.91
C ASP A 162 -1.74 2.01 6.90
N SER A 163 -0.46 1.89 7.27
CA SER A 163 0.68 2.28 6.42
C SER A 163 0.61 1.64 5.03
N LEU A 164 0.08 0.41 4.96
CA LEU A 164 0.07 -0.41 3.77
C LEU A 164 -1.32 -0.56 3.12
N LYS A 165 -2.39 0.01 3.70
CA LYS A 165 -3.76 -0.22 3.18
C LYS A 165 -4.05 0.51 1.88
N SER A 166 -3.47 1.69 1.68
CA SER A 166 -3.65 2.52 0.48
C SER A 166 -2.86 2.06 -0.74
N LEU A 167 -2.06 1.02 -0.56
CA LEU A 167 -1.00 0.66 -1.46
C LEU A 167 -1.54 -0.25 -2.57
N ASP A 168 -1.76 0.33 -3.75
CA ASP A 168 -2.11 -0.41 -4.96
C ASP A 168 -0.83 -0.86 -5.68
N TYR A 169 -0.18 -1.90 -5.16
CA TYR A 169 0.96 -2.50 -5.83
C TYR A 169 0.53 -3.66 -6.72
N GLY A 170 0.86 -3.55 -8.01
CA GLY A 170 1.22 -4.73 -8.77
C GLY A 170 2.45 -5.36 -8.12
N TYR A 171 2.44 -6.69 -7.94
CA TYR A 171 3.59 -7.49 -7.47
C TYR A 171 3.93 -7.44 -5.97
N HIS A 172 2.92 -7.72 -5.14
CA HIS A 172 2.96 -8.51 -3.90
C HIS A 172 4.27 -9.20 -3.49
N ALA A 173 4.59 -9.16 -2.20
CA ALA A 173 5.77 -9.77 -1.61
C ALA A 173 5.87 -11.28 -1.90
N LYS A 174 6.86 -11.68 -2.72
CA LYS A 174 7.06 -13.08 -3.11
C LYS A 174 8.32 -13.65 -2.52
N LYS A 175 8.28 -14.94 -2.22
CA LYS A 175 9.47 -15.73 -1.93
C LYS A 175 9.82 -16.58 -3.13
N THR A 176 11.09 -16.64 -3.48
CA THR A 176 11.61 -17.52 -4.53
C THR A 176 12.62 -18.52 -3.96
N ASP A 177 12.70 -19.71 -4.56
CA ASP A 177 13.70 -20.73 -4.20
C ASP A 177 15.05 -20.57 -4.92
N ARG A 178 15.23 -19.46 -5.64
CA ARG A 178 16.46 -19.17 -6.39
C ARG A 178 17.43 -18.30 -5.59
N TYR A 179 18.71 -18.60 -5.73
CA TYR A 179 19.80 -17.70 -5.32
C TYR A 179 19.99 -16.60 -6.37
N LYS A 180 20.30 -15.38 -5.92
CA LYS A 180 20.64 -14.24 -6.78
C LYS A 180 21.93 -13.58 -6.30
N GLY A 181 23.03 -14.34 -6.40
CA GLY A 181 24.29 -13.97 -5.75
C GLY A 181 24.09 -13.80 -4.25
N ASN A 182 24.56 -12.68 -3.70
CA ASN A 182 24.43 -12.34 -2.27
C ASN A 182 23.18 -11.48 -1.96
N THR A 183 22.24 -11.40 -2.91
CA THR A 183 21.03 -10.57 -2.75
C THR A 183 20.01 -11.32 -1.89
N LEU A 184 19.57 -10.71 -0.78
CA LEU A 184 18.52 -11.25 0.08
C LEU A 184 17.12 -10.97 -0.46
N ALA A 185 16.88 -9.72 -0.88
CA ALA A 185 15.62 -9.30 -1.47
C ALA A 185 15.82 -8.13 -2.47
N ASN A 186 14.73 -7.59 -3.01
CA ASN A 186 14.76 -6.42 -3.88
C ASN A 186 13.59 -5.48 -3.61
N ALA A 187 13.66 -4.26 -4.13
CA ALA A 187 12.67 -3.19 -3.93
C ALA A 187 11.23 -3.53 -4.36
N SER A 188 11.03 -4.62 -5.13
CA SER A 188 9.70 -5.17 -5.44
C SER A 188 9.24 -6.23 -4.41
N ILE A 189 9.87 -6.25 -3.23
CA ILE A 189 9.66 -7.20 -2.13
C ILE A 189 9.73 -8.67 -2.58
N ASN A 190 10.70 -9.02 -3.44
CA ASN A 190 10.99 -10.42 -3.76
C ASN A 190 12.12 -10.93 -2.88
N PHE A 191 11.82 -11.86 -1.98
CA PHE A 191 12.81 -12.54 -1.14
C PHE A 191 13.40 -13.74 -1.87
N PHE A 192 14.73 -13.77 -1.97
CA PHE A 192 15.48 -14.86 -2.60
C PHE A 192 15.80 -15.96 -1.59
N LYS A 193 16.29 -17.10 -2.08
CA LYS A 193 16.59 -18.27 -1.25
C LYS A 193 17.49 -17.93 -0.06
N LEU A 194 18.50 -17.07 -0.26
CA LEU A 194 19.44 -16.68 0.79
C LEU A 194 18.75 -16.03 2.00
N TRP A 195 17.67 -15.26 1.80
CA TRP A 195 16.88 -14.69 2.89
C TRP A 195 16.23 -15.77 3.77
N SER A 196 15.90 -16.93 3.22
CA SER A 196 15.35 -18.05 4.02
C SER A 196 16.38 -18.57 5.04
N ASP A 197 17.66 -18.46 4.69
CA ASP A 197 18.79 -19.04 5.41
C ASP A 197 19.37 -18.06 6.47
N THR A 198 18.85 -16.82 6.55
CA THR A 198 19.29 -15.82 7.55
C THR A 198 18.58 -15.96 8.90
N HIS A 199 19.11 -15.26 9.91
CA HIS A 199 18.52 -15.24 11.25
C HIS A 199 17.19 -14.44 11.29
N ALA A 200 16.39 -14.69 12.32
CA ALA A 200 15.04 -14.11 12.42
C ALA A 200 15.05 -12.58 12.44
N GLY A 201 15.99 -11.95 13.16
CA GLY A 201 16.17 -10.49 13.17
C GLY A 201 16.49 -9.93 11.78
N ASP A 202 17.41 -10.57 11.05
CA ASP A 202 17.79 -10.16 9.69
C ASP A 202 16.63 -10.28 8.71
N LYS A 203 15.77 -11.29 8.89
CA LYS A 203 14.55 -11.42 8.09
C LYS A 203 13.61 -10.24 8.31
N VAL A 204 13.39 -9.85 9.57
CA VAL A 204 12.56 -8.68 9.92
C VAL A 204 13.17 -7.40 9.37
N TYR A 205 14.48 -7.20 9.56
CA TYR A 205 15.22 -6.08 9.00
C TYR A 205 15.03 -5.97 7.49
N THR A 206 15.25 -7.08 6.76
CA THR A 206 15.12 -7.11 5.31
C THR A 206 13.69 -6.76 4.88
N VAL A 207 12.65 -7.30 5.55
CA VAL A 207 11.26 -6.95 5.21
C VAL A 207 11.00 -5.46 5.40
N ILE A 208 11.47 -4.86 6.50
CA ILE A 208 11.29 -3.42 6.75
C ILE A 208 12.06 -2.58 5.72
N HIS A 209 13.26 -3.00 5.35
CA HIS A 209 14.06 -2.34 4.32
C HIS A 209 13.32 -2.32 2.97
N GLU A 210 12.81 -3.46 2.52
CA GLU A 210 12.05 -3.50 1.26
C GLU A 210 10.73 -2.73 1.35
N LEU A 211 10.06 -2.73 2.51
CA LEU A 211 8.91 -1.86 2.75
C LEU A 211 9.29 -0.37 2.72
N GLY A 212 10.52 -0.02 3.09
CA GLY A 212 11.09 1.32 2.98
C GLY A 212 11.12 1.79 1.52
N HIS A 213 11.64 0.98 0.60
CA HIS A 213 11.60 1.27 -0.85
C HIS A 213 10.17 1.46 -1.35
N VAL A 214 9.27 0.58 -0.94
CA VAL A 214 7.86 0.61 -1.33
C VAL A 214 7.18 1.89 -0.83
N ILE A 215 7.36 2.24 0.44
CA ILE A 215 6.84 3.49 1.01
C ILE A 215 7.48 4.71 0.33
N ALA A 216 8.75 4.61 -0.08
CA ALA A 216 9.44 5.70 -0.73
C ALA A 216 8.88 6.01 -2.12
N ASP A 217 8.54 4.97 -2.88
CA ASP A 217 7.97 5.06 -4.24
C ASP A 217 6.55 5.67 -4.24
N LEU A 218 5.92 5.81 -3.07
CA LEU A 218 4.65 6.52 -2.98
C LEU A 218 4.80 7.99 -3.38
N VAL A 219 3.76 8.48 -4.08
CA VAL A 219 3.67 9.85 -4.57
C VAL A 219 4.00 10.87 -3.46
N TYR A 220 5.13 11.52 -3.66
CA TYR A 220 5.63 12.62 -2.85
C TYR A 220 5.43 13.96 -3.58
N VAL A 221 5.22 15.03 -2.81
CA VAL A 221 5.00 16.38 -3.34
C VAL A 221 6.11 17.26 -2.79
N GLU A 222 7.01 17.71 -3.66
CA GLU A 222 8.08 18.65 -3.33
C GLU A 222 7.69 20.03 -3.86
N HIS A 223 7.78 21.06 -3.02
CA HIS A 223 7.48 22.46 -3.40
C HIS A 223 6.11 22.71 -4.09
N GLY A 224 5.12 21.85 -3.85
CA GLY A 224 3.78 21.96 -4.44
C GLY A 224 3.62 21.24 -5.79
N GLU A 225 4.67 20.60 -6.30
CA GLU A 225 4.64 19.79 -7.51
C GLU A 225 4.62 18.30 -7.16
N MET A 226 3.75 17.54 -7.82
CA MET A 226 3.71 16.09 -7.69
C MET A 226 4.94 15.51 -8.40
N LEU A 227 5.86 14.92 -7.65
CA LEU A 227 7.02 14.27 -8.24
C LEU A 227 6.58 12.94 -8.86
N SER A 228 7.02 12.68 -10.09
CA SER A 228 6.91 11.37 -10.73
C SER A 228 7.88 10.33 -10.14
N THR A 229 8.71 10.75 -9.20
CA THR A 229 9.71 9.95 -8.50
C THR A 229 9.40 9.96 -7.00
N GLY A 230 9.66 8.84 -6.33
CA GLY A 230 9.48 8.69 -4.88
C GLY A 230 10.24 9.71 -4.03
N ILE A 231 9.95 9.74 -2.73
CA ILE A 231 10.60 10.65 -1.76
C ILE A 231 12.11 10.38 -1.62
N ASP A 232 12.53 9.15 -1.85
CA ASP A 232 13.93 8.72 -1.87
C ASP A 232 14.74 9.30 -3.05
N ALA A 233 14.06 9.75 -4.10
CA ALA A 233 14.63 10.47 -5.22
C ALA A 233 14.38 11.99 -5.16
N SER A 234 13.77 12.51 -4.09
CA SER A 234 13.50 13.95 -3.93
C SER A 234 14.79 14.76 -3.72
N ASP A 235 14.76 16.04 -4.11
CA ASP A 235 15.87 16.94 -3.85
C ASP A 235 16.02 17.20 -2.35
N GLU A 236 14.92 17.22 -1.59
CA GLU A 236 14.95 17.31 -0.14
C GLU A 236 15.69 16.15 0.52
N TRP A 237 15.38 14.90 0.16
CA TRP A 237 16.13 13.75 0.66
C TRP A 237 17.59 13.81 0.24
N ALA A 238 17.84 14.10 -1.04
CA ALA A 238 19.20 14.25 -1.58
C ALA A 238 20.02 15.28 -0.80
N LYS A 239 19.44 16.44 -0.44
CA LYS A 239 20.09 17.48 0.37
C LYS A 239 20.50 17.00 1.76
N LEU A 240 19.74 16.10 2.39
CA LEU A 240 20.08 15.59 3.75
C LEU A 240 21.41 14.86 3.75
N SER A 241 21.67 14.05 2.73
CA SER A 241 22.92 13.33 2.52
C SER A 241 23.85 14.02 1.54
N LYS A 242 23.52 15.22 1.07
CA LYS A 242 24.29 15.93 0.03
C LYS A 242 24.58 15.05 -1.20
N TRP A 243 23.64 14.18 -1.55
CA TRP A 243 23.64 13.50 -2.84
C TRP A 243 23.61 14.56 -3.93
N LYS A 244 24.49 14.41 -4.93
CA LYS A 244 24.51 15.28 -6.10
C LYS A 244 23.98 14.52 -7.29
N TRP A 245 22.87 15.00 -7.82
CA TRP A 245 22.31 14.50 -9.05
C TRP A 245 23.17 14.90 -10.24
N GLU A 246 23.77 13.93 -10.91
CA GLU A 246 24.48 14.13 -12.16
C GLU A 246 23.57 13.75 -13.33
N LYS A 247 23.47 14.67 -14.30
CA LYS A 247 22.69 14.45 -15.53
C LYS A 247 23.56 13.66 -16.52
N GLY A 248 23.21 12.40 -16.76
CA GLY A 248 23.89 11.56 -17.76
C GLY A 248 23.74 12.07 -19.21
N LEU A 249 24.71 11.70 -20.07
CA LEU A 249 24.86 12.24 -21.43
C LEU A 249 23.97 11.56 -22.50
N PHE A 250 23.33 10.41 -22.22
CA PHE A 250 22.61 9.66 -23.26
C PHE A 250 21.20 9.19 -22.95
N PHE A 251 20.77 9.07 -21.70
CA PHE A 251 19.35 8.95 -21.29
C PHE A 251 19.25 9.51 -19.88
N ALA A 252 18.05 9.89 -19.44
CA ALA A 252 17.72 10.55 -18.16
C ALA A 252 18.03 9.71 -16.90
N ILE A 253 19.24 9.16 -16.78
CA ILE A 253 19.72 8.45 -15.61
C ILE A 253 20.37 9.51 -14.73
N TYR A 254 19.59 9.97 -13.76
CA TYR A 254 20.09 10.73 -12.63
C TYR A 254 20.94 9.79 -11.79
N SER A 255 22.26 9.95 -11.80
CA SER A 255 23.15 9.22 -10.88
C SER A 255 23.53 10.14 -9.74
N ALA A 256 23.33 9.69 -8.50
CA ALA A 256 23.73 10.44 -7.34
C ALA A 256 25.21 10.15 -6.99
N THR A 257 26.03 11.19 -6.88
CA THR A 257 27.41 11.07 -6.37
C THR A 257 27.52 11.64 -4.96
N TYR A 258 28.38 11.04 -4.15
CA TYR A 258 28.63 11.45 -2.77
C TYR A 258 30.12 11.50 -2.45
N PRO A 259 30.62 12.55 -1.75
CA PRO A 259 31.99 12.59 -1.27
C PRO A 259 32.18 11.63 -0.08
N PHE A 260 32.95 10.54 -0.27
CA PHE A 260 33.19 9.43 0.67
C PHE A 260 33.55 9.78 2.13
N PHE A 261 33.89 11.03 2.46
CA PHE A 261 34.40 11.47 3.76
C PHE A 261 33.36 12.07 4.71
N GLN A 262 32.06 11.92 4.42
CA GLN A 262 31.01 12.50 5.26
C GLN A 262 30.26 11.40 6.06
N ASP A 263 29.96 11.69 7.32
CA ASP A 263 29.49 10.74 8.34
C ASP A 263 27.96 10.78 8.58
N ASN A 264 27.14 10.79 7.52
CA ASN A 264 25.68 10.90 7.65
C ASN A 264 24.91 9.66 7.18
N PHE A 265 25.55 8.49 7.14
CA PHE A 265 24.94 7.23 6.70
C PHE A 265 24.94 6.21 7.82
N VAL A 266 23.81 5.54 7.98
CA VAL A 266 23.60 4.52 9.02
C VAL A 266 24.31 3.20 8.72
N SER A 267 24.67 2.95 7.46
CA SER A 267 25.38 1.74 7.05
C SER A 267 26.28 2.01 5.84
N ASN A 268 27.13 1.05 5.50
CA ASN A 268 27.87 1.08 4.24
C ASN A 268 26.94 0.90 3.03
N TYR A 269 25.85 0.15 3.18
CA TYR A 269 24.90 -0.09 2.10
C TYR A 269 24.12 1.18 1.74
N ALA A 270 23.77 1.98 2.75
CA ALA A 270 23.19 3.31 2.59
C ALA A 270 24.06 4.27 1.74
N ARG A 271 25.37 4.02 1.64
CA ARG A 271 26.30 4.82 0.81
C ARG A 271 26.24 4.48 -0.68
N SER A 272 25.50 3.46 -1.06
CA SER A 272 25.49 2.98 -2.45
C SER A 272 24.73 3.93 -3.39
N ASN A 273 23.59 4.45 -2.95
CA ASN A 273 22.75 5.42 -3.67
C ASN A 273 21.67 6.00 -2.71
N PRO A 274 20.97 7.10 -3.08
CA PRO A 274 19.94 7.73 -2.24
C PRO A 274 18.73 6.85 -1.92
N VAL A 275 18.41 5.89 -2.78
CA VAL A 275 17.29 4.96 -2.60
C VAL A 275 17.61 3.99 -1.45
N GLU A 276 18.79 3.37 -1.48
CA GLU A 276 19.26 2.53 -0.38
C GLU A 276 19.52 3.33 0.89
N ASP A 277 19.98 4.58 0.77
CA ASP A 277 20.09 5.48 1.91
C ASP A 277 18.75 5.68 2.61
N PHE A 278 17.68 5.90 1.83
CA PHE A 278 16.34 6.05 2.38
C PHE A 278 15.89 4.77 3.06
N ALA A 279 15.95 3.61 2.39
CA ALA A 279 15.48 2.34 2.95
C ALA A 279 16.24 1.93 4.23
N GLU A 280 17.56 2.12 4.26
CA GLU A 280 18.39 1.86 5.43
C GLU A 280 18.06 2.84 6.57
N SER A 281 17.88 4.13 6.26
CA SER A 281 17.51 5.14 7.26
C SER A 281 16.10 4.89 7.79
N PHE A 282 15.15 4.51 6.94
CA PHE A 282 13.79 4.13 7.30
C PHE A 282 13.78 2.92 8.25
N THR A 283 14.56 1.88 7.91
CA THR A 283 14.71 0.69 8.76
C THR A 283 15.35 1.02 10.11
N THR A 284 16.40 1.85 10.09
CA THR A 284 17.08 2.29 11.31
C THR A 284 16.17 3.17 12.16
N TYR A 285 15.30 3.99 11.57
CA TYR A 285 14.31 4.79 12.32
C TYR A 285 13.38 3.90 13.15
N ILE A 286 12.93 2.77 12.60
CA ILE A 286 12.02 1.84 13.27
C ILE A 286 12.75 0.98 14.30
N LEU A 287 13.89 0.40 13.91
CA LEU A 287 14.56 -0.63 14.70
C LEU A 287 15.61 -0.08 15.68
N LYS A 288 16.23 1.06 15.36
CA LYS A 288 17.31 1.69 16.15
C LYS A 288 17.23 3.23 16.10
N PRO A 289 16.10 3.83 16.51
CA PRO A 289 15.84 5.25 16.35
C PRO A 289 16.95 6.14 16.95
N ASN A 290 17.52 5.75 18.10
CA ASN A 290 18.60 6.51 18.73
C ASN A 290 19.91 6.48 17.93
N GLU A 291 20.18 5.39 17.21
CA GLU A 291 21.34 5.29 16.32
C GLU A 291 21.19 6.25 15.14
N LEU A 292 20.03 6.25 14.47
CA LEU A 292 19.75 7.20 13.39
C LEU A 292 19.79 8.65 13.90
N LYS A 293 19.22 8.93 15.07
CA LYS A 293 19.24 10.28 15.66
C LYS A 293 20.67 10.77 15.94
N LYS A 294 21.57 9.87 16.34
CA LYS A 294 22.99 10.18 16.59
C LYS A 294 23.78 10.38 15.30
N VAL A 295 23.62 9.46 14.34
CA VAL A 295 24.41 9.45 13.09
C VAL A 295 23.87 10.47 12.08
N ALA A 296 22.56 10.54 11.94
CA ALA A 296 21.89 11.37 10.95
C ALA A 296 20.64 12.08 11.50
N PRO A 297 20.80 13.02 12.45
CA PRO A 297 19.68 13.68 13.13
C PRO A 297 18.69 14.37 12.17
N LYS A 298 19.17 14.91 11.04
CA LYS A 298 18.28 15.54 10.06
C LYS A 298 17.41 14.53 9.30
N LYS A 299 17.94 13.33 9.02
CA LYS A 299 17.15 12.23 8.42
C LYS A 299 16.14 11.68 9.41
N TYR A 300 16.54 11.55 10.67
CA TYR A 300 15.64 11.16 11.76
C TYR A 300 14.41 12.09 11.82
N GLU A 301 14.63 13.41 11.88
CA GLU A 301 13.54 14.39 11.92
C GLU A 301 12.71 14.39 10.62
N PHE A 302 13.37 14.17 9.48
CA PHE A 302 12.67 14.05 8.21
C PHE A 302 11.72 12.83 8.18
N ILE A 303 12.22 11.64 8.53
CA ILE A 303 11.41 10.41 8.54
C ILE A 303 10.27 10.52 9.56
N LYS A 304 10.57 11.00 10.77
CA LYS A 304 9.56 11.25 11.81
C LYS A 304 8.41 12.11 11.30
N LYS A 305 8.74 13.24 10.67
CA LYS A 305 7.76 14.26 10.27
C LYS A 305 7.01 13.89 8.98
N PHE A 306 7.75 13.53 7.93
CA PHE A 306 7.25 13.40 6.57
C PHE A 306 6.84 11.97 6.20
N ILE A 307 7.32 10.96 6.92
CA ILE A 307 6.89 9.58 6.72
C ILE A 307 5.88 9.19 7.79
N PHE A 308 6.22 9.39 9.06
CA PHE A 308 5.49 8.82 10.21
C PHE A 308 4.56 9.76 10.96
N ALA A 309 4.28 10.96 10.45
CA ALA A 309 3.28 11.86 11.05
C ALA A 309 3.57 12.31 12.49
N ASP A 310 4.85 12.45 12.83
CA ASP A 310 5.37 12.69 14.18
C ASP A 310 5.21 11.50 15.13
N ILE A 311 4.86 10.31 14.65
CA ILE A 311 4.98 9.07 15.42
C ILE A 311 6.47 8.84 15.67
N GLU A 312 6.86 8.89 16.94
CA GLU A 312 8.24 8.70 17.36
C GLU A 312 8.48 7.26 17.82
N TYR A 313 9.48 6.63 17.23
CA TYR A 313 10.04 5.36 17.68
C TYR A 313 11.10 5.63 18.73
N SER A 314 11.17 4.76 19.73
CA SER A 314 12.23 4.76 20.75
C SER A 314 12.68 3.32 20.99
N ASP A 315 13.88 3.13 21.53
CA ASP A 315 14.46 1.79 21.75
C ASP A 315 13.60 0.84 22.63
N ILE A 316 12.59 1.36 23.33
CA ILE A 316 11.69 0.59 24.22
C ILE A 316 10.24 0.58 23.72
N TYR A 317 9.84 1.57 22.91
CA TYR A 317 8.46 1.74 22.44
C TYR A 317 8.41 1.77 20.91
N CYS A 318 7.69 0.81 20.35
CA CYS A 318 7.47 0.66 18.91
C CYS A 318 6.71 1.83 18.33
N THR A 319 5.86 2.50 19.10
CA THR A 319 5.22 3.76 18.72
C THR A 319 4.82 4.50 19.99
N ASN A 320 5.36 5.70 20.24
CA ASN A 320 4.76 6.61 21.20
C ASN A 320 3.78 7.53 20.46
N ASN A 321 2.47 7.24 20.61
CA ASN A 321 1.37 8.06 20.06
C ASN A 321 1.17 9.38 20.83
N ASN A 322 2.23 9.96 21.41
CA ASN A 322 2.19 11.28 22.04
C ASN A 322 2.25 12.42 21.02
N GLY A 323 2.17 12.12 19.72
CA GLY A 323 2.03 13.12 18.67
C GLY A 323 0.83 14.02 18.99
N ASN A 324 1.10 15.31 19.10
CA ASN A 324 0.10 16.32 19.42
C ASN A 324 -1.16 16.14 18.57
N VAL A 325 -2.31 16.15 19.24
CA VAL A 325 -3.64 16.24 18.61
C VAL A 325 -3.62 17.42 17.62
N LEU A 326 -4.19 17.25 16.43
CA LEU A 326 -4.41 18.33 15.44
C LEU A 326 -5.47 19.33 15.94
N LYS A 327 -5.28 19.91 17.13
CA LYS A 327 -6.15 20.97 17.67
C LYS A 327 -6.03 22.29 16.89
N ASP A 328 -5.03 22.41 16.02
CA ASP A 328 -4.69 23.64 15.32
C ASP A 328 -4.88 23.55 13.79
N LEU A 329 -5.91 22.83 13.31
CA LEU A 329 -6.35 22.97 11.92
C LEU A 329 -7.30 24.15 11.81
N ASP A 330 -6.74 25.33 11.53
CA ASP A 330 -7.52 26.54 11.29
C ASP A 330 -8.21 26.49 9.93
N TYR A 331 -9.54 26.34 9.94
CA TYR A 331 -10.39 26.34 8.75
C TYR A 331 -10.26 27.64 7.93
N ALA A 332 -9.92 28.76 8.55
CA ALA A 332 -9.75 30.04 7.86
C ALA A 332 -8.60 29.97 6.83
N ASN A 333 -7.64 29.07 7.02
CA ASN A 333 -6.49 28.92 6.14
C ASN A 333 -6.64 27.77 5.13
N PHE A 334 -7.84 27.18 5.01
CA PHE A 334 -8.05 26.08 4.07
C PHE A 334 -8.05 26.57 2.61
N ASN A 335 -7.10 26.09 1.82
CA ASN A 335 -6.89 26.48 0.43
C ASN A 335 -7.69 25.59 -0.54
N PHE A 336 -8.97 25.92 -0.72
CA PHE A 336 -9.85 25.21 -1.68
C PHE A 336 -9.30 25.25 -3.12
N THR A 337 -8.67 26.35 -3.51
CA THR A 337 -8.11 26.50 -4.86
C THR A 337 -6.99 25.49 -5.11
N ALA A 338 -6.07 25.32 -4.16
CA ALA A 338 -5.00 24.35 -4.27
C ALA A 338 -5.52 22.91 -4.34
N VAL A 339 -6.56 22.56 -3.56
CA VAL A 339 -7.20 21.24 -3.65
C VAL A 339 -7.77 21.01 -5.05
N VAL A 340 -8.52 21.97 -5.58
CA VAL A 340 -9.16 21.88 -6.91
C VAL A 340 -8.14 21.84 -8.05
N GLN A 341 -6.97 22.46 -7.88
CA GLN A 341 -5.88 22.43 -8.85
C GLN A 341 -5.14 21.10 -8.87
N ASN A 342 -4.90 20.49 -7.70
CA ASN A 342 -3.94 19.40 -7.57
C ASN A 342 -4.56 18.01 -7.31
N CYS A 343 -5.82 17.93 -6.88
CA CYS A 343 -6.45 16.66 -6.48
C CYS A 343 -7.34 16.00 -7.55
N GLY A 344 -7.28 16.45 -8.81
CA GLY A 344 -8.07 15.88 -9.91
C GLY A 344 -7.78 14.38 -10.13
N LYS A 345 -6.50 14.00 -10.27
CA LYS A 345 -6.09 12.60 -10.45
C LYS A 345 -6.46 11.70 -9.27
N ALA A 346 -6.32 12.22 -8.04
CA ALA A 346 -6.71 11.48 -6.84
C ALA A 346 -8.24 11.26 -6.77
N LEU A 347 -9.03 12.22 -7.26
CA LEU A 347 -10.48 12.06 -7.42
C LEU A 347 -10.78 10.96 -8.46
N GLU A 348 -10.17 11.01 -9.64
CA GLU A 348 -10.37 10.00 -10.69
C GLU A 348 -10.07 8.59 -10.19
N LYS A 349 -8.88 8.37 -9.61
CA LYS A 349 -8.50 7.08 -9.02
C LYS A 349 -9.49 6.63 -7.95
N GLY A 350 -9.93 7.54 -7.09
CA GLY A 350 -10.89 7.22 -6.04
C GLY A 350 -12.26 6.85 -6.57
N LEU A 351 -12.68 7.42 -7.71
CA LEU A 351 -13.93 7.07 -8.38
C LEU A 351 -13.87 5.69 -9.03
N ILE A 352 -12.74 5.35 -9.65
CA ILE A 352 -12.52 4.06 -10.32
C ILE A 352 -12.42 2.94 -9.28
N SER A 353 -11.60 3.14 -8.24
CA SER A 353 -11.33 2.13 -7.20
C SER A 353 -12.40 2.07 -6.12
N LEU A 354 -13.31 3.06 -6.05
CA LEU A 354 -14.21 3.29 -4.93
C LEU A 354 -13.48 3.49 -3.57
N ASN A 355 -12.19 3.83 -3.60
CA ASN A 355 -11.39 4.12 -2.42
C ASN A 355 -11.07 5.62 -2.34
N THR A 356 -11.58 6.31 -1.30
CA THR A 356 -11.36 7.77 -1.14
C THR A 356 -10.05 8.13 -0.46
N GLU A 357 -9.20 7.17 -0.09
CA GLU A 357 -8.03 7.42 0.75
C GLU A 357 -7.00 8.36 0.10
N GLU A 358 -6.63 8.10 -1.16
CA GLU A 358 -5.70 8.97 -1.90
C GLU A 358 -6.28 10.40 -2.06
N LEU A 359 -7.59 10.50 -2.30
CA LEU A 359 -8.29 11.78 -2.35
C LEU A 359 -8.27 12.49 -0.98
N ASN A 360 -8.50 11.79 0.12
CA ASN A 360 -8.46 12.36 1.47
C ASN A 360 -7.06 12.88 1.80
N ARG A 361 -6.02 12.11 1.46
CA ARG A 361 -4.61 12.52 1.59
C ARG A 361 -4.33 13.78 0.78
N CYS A 362 -4.79 13.83 -0.47
CA CYS A 362 -4.62 14.98 -1.33
C CYS A 362 -5.33 16.23 -0.79
N VAL A 363 -6.62 16.11 -0.42
CA VAL A 363 -7.41 17.20 0.17
C VAL A 363 -6.75 17.73 1.43
N TYR A 364 -6.23 16.86 2.29
CA TYR A 364 -5.49 17.27 3.48
C TYR A 364 -4.20 18.01 3.12
N ARG A 365 -3.39 17.47 2.21
CA ARG A 365 -2.12 18.06 1.76
C ARG A 365 -2.29 19.48 1.23
N PHE A 366 -3.14 19.63 0.22
CA PHE A 366 -3.32 20.91 -0.47
C PHE A 366 -4.26 21.85 0.26
N GLY A 367 -5.27 21.30 0.95
CA GLY A 367 -6.24 22.07 1.69
C GLY A 367 -5.61 22.80 2.87
N PHE A 368 -4.70 22.18 3.60
CA PHE A 368 -4.05 22.82 4.74
C PHE A 368 -2.65 23.37 4.44
N ASN A 369 -2.28 23.45 3.15
CA ASN A 369 -0.90 23.75 2.72
C ASN A 369 0.14 22.90 3.47
N LYS A 370 -0.24 21.66 3.82
CA LYS A 370 0.61 20.64 4.44
C LYS A 370 1.17 19.78 3.32
N PHE A 371 1.98 20.38 2.45
CA PHE A 371 2.69 19.67 1.36
C PHE A 371 3.59 18.55 1.89
N SER A 372 3.90 18.60 3.18
CA SER A 372 4.60 17.62 4.00
C SER A 372 3.69 16.60 4.70
N ALA A 373 2.46 16.37 4.22
CA ALA A 373 1.59 15.45 4.92
C ALA A 373 2.20 14.05 4.92
N PRO A 374 2.29 13.43 6.10
CA PRO A 374 3.00 12.19 6.29
C PRO A 374 2.45 11.08 5.40
N ILE A 375 3.36 10.31 4.80
CA ILE A 375 2.99 9.20 3.91
C ILE A 375 2.17 8.15 4.67
N VAL A 376 2.54 7.89 5.92
CA VAL A 376 1.82 7.05 6.86
C VAL A 376 0.99 7.93 7.79
N ILE A 377 -0.33 7.94 7.60
CA ILE A 377 -1.29 8.61 8.49
C ILE A 377 -1.93 7.54 9.37
N SER A 378 -1.95 7.73 10.69
CA SER A 378 -2.65 6.79 11.58
C SER A 378 -4.17 6.84 11.36
N PRO A 379 -4.92 5.73 11.57
CA PRO A 379 -6.37 5.69 11.40
C PRO A 379 -7.07 6.79 12.20
N LYS A 380 -6.65 7.01 13.45
CA LYS A 380 -7.17 8.09 14.31
C LYS A 380 -6.95 9.48 13.70
N LYS A 381 -5.78 9.72 13.10
CA LYS A 381 -5.46 10.99 12.45
C LYS A 381 -6.23 11.14 11.13
N MET A 382 -6.51 10.04 10.42
CA MET A 382 -7.41 10.02 9.27
C MET A 382 -8.87 10.27 9.69
N GLU A 383 -9.34 9.69 10.78
CA GLU A 383 -10.66 9.97 11.36
C GLU A 383 -10.79 11.44 11.78
N GLU A 384 -9.75 12.04 12.35
CA GLU A 384 -9.69 13.48 12.63
C GLU A 384 -9.77 14.29 11.32
N ILE A 385 -9.05 13.92 10.26
CA ILE A 385 -9.17 14.54 8.92
C ILE A 385 -10.57 14.36 8.33
N LEU A 386 -11.19 13.20 8.53
CA LEU A 386 -12.53 12.87 8.05
C LEU A 386 -13.64 13.53 8.87
N SER A 387 -13.38 13.87 10.13
CA SER A 387 -14.31 14.61 11.00
C SER A 387 -14.65 15.99 10.44
N PHE A 388 -13.83 16.50 9.51
CA PHE A 388 -14.10 17.67 8.69
C PHE A 388 -15.01 17.37 7.49
N GLN A 389 -16.08 16.57 7.67
CA GLN A 389 -16.96 16.13 6.58
C GLN A 389 -17.49 17.29 5.71
N ASN A 390 -17.76 18.45 6.30
CA ASN A 390 -18.18 19.65 5.57
C ASN A 390 -17.10 20.19 4.62
N VAL A 391 -15.83 20.12 5.03
CA VAL A 391 -14.68 20.54 4.23
C VAL A 391 -14.42 19.54 3.12
N LYS A 392 -14.52 18.24 3.42
CA LYS A 392 -14.43 17.16 2.43
C LYS A 392 -15.54 17.31 1.39
N LYS A 393 -16.81 17.43 1.80
CA LYS A 393 -17.95 17.61 0.89
C LYS A 393 -17.81 18.85 0.02
N LYS A 394 -17.36 19.97 0.58
CA LYS A 394 -17.12 21.20 -0.19
C LYS A 394 -15.95 21.05 -1.17
N SER A 395 -14.87 20.37 -0.78
CA SER A 395 -13.70 20.09 -1.62
C SER A 395 -14.04 19.14 -2.76
N VAL A 396 -14.68 18.01 -2.44
CA VAL A 396 -15.19 17.04 -3.43
C VAL A 396 -16.17 17.72 -4.37
N LYS A 397 -17.14 18.48 -3.87
CA LYS A 397 -18.08 19.23 -4.72
C LYS A 397 -17.37 20.18 -5.69
N SER A 398 -16.35 20.88 -5.22
CA SER A 398 -15.59 21.81 -6.06
C SER A 398 -14.74 21.09 -7.11
N LEU A 399 -14.09 19.98 -6.72
CA LEU A 399 -13.33 19.11 -7.63
C LEU A 399 -14.24 18.49 -8.68
N VAL A 400 -15.36 17.89 -8.28
CA VAL A 400 -16.37 17.31 -9.16
C VAL A 400 -16.92 18.37 -10.11
N LYS A 401 -17.24 19.57 -9.62
CA LYS A 401 -17.70 20.66 -10.50
C LYS A 401 -16.66 21.05 -11.55
N LYS A 402 -15.39 21.18 -11.17
CA LYS A 402 -14.31 21.47 -12.13
C LYS A 402 -14.13 20.33 -13.12
N TYR A 403 -14.06 19.09 -12.63
CA TYR A 403 -13.93 17.89 -13.45
C TYR A 403 -15.06 17.81 -14.49
N PHE A 404 -16.31 17.94 -14.03
CA PHE A 404 -17.47 17.90 -14.92
C PHE A 404 -17.55 19.11 -15.86
N SER A 405 -17.02 20.28 -15.49
CA SER A 405 -17.01 21.45 -16.39
C SER A 405 -16.13 21.30 -17.62
N GLY A 406 -15.20 20.34 -17.62
CA GLY A 406 -14.34 20.04 -18.77
C GLY A 406 -15.02 19.28 -19.91
N PHE A 407 -16.22 18.74 -19.70
CA PHE A 407 -16.96 18.00 -20.72
C PHE A 407 -17.92 18.93 -21.47
N THR A 408 -17.89 18.85 -22.80
CA THR A 408 -18.74 19.69 -23.67
C THR A 408 -20.01 18.98 -24.14
N GLU A 409 -20.05 17.65 -24.08
CA GLU A 409 -21.20 16.82 -24.46
C GLU A 409 -21.48 15.74 -23.42
N TYR A 410 -22.77 15.54 -23.12
CA TYR A 410 -23.27 14.47 -22.26
C TYR A 410 -24.28 13.62 -23.06
N SER A 411 -24.02 12.32 -23.18
CA SER A 411 -25.01 11.37 -23.69
C SER A 411 -25.53 10.55 -22.54
N TYR A 412 -26.85 10.54 -22.35
CA TYR A 412 -27.46 9.67 -21.38
C TYR A 412 -27.21 8.19 -21.71
N CYS A 413 -26.99 7.33 -20.71
CA CYS A 413 -26.53 5.94 -20.78
C CYS A 413 -27.46 4.95 -21.51
N GLU A 414 -28.43 5.45 -22.27
CA GLU A 414 -29.49 4.72 -22.95
C GLU A 414 -28.94 4.01 -24.20
N ASN A 415 -28.16 4.72 -25.02
CA ASN A 415 -27.63 4.21 -26.30
C ASN A 415 -26.11 3.99 -26.32
N SER A 416 -25.39 4.48 -25.31
CA SER A 416 -23.94 4.30 -25.16
C SER A 416 -23.61 3.91 -23.71
N PRO A 417 -22.62 3.04 -23.47
CA PRO A 417 -22.10 2.78 -22.13
C PRO A 417 -21.28 3.96 -21.56
N SER A 418 -21.12 5.06 -22.31
CA SER A 418 -20.40 6.26 -21.87
C SER A 418 -21.31 7.48 -21.75
N ILE A 419 -21.15 8.21 -20.63
CA ILE A 419 -21.81 9.51 -20.37
C ILE A 419 -21.07 10.66 -21.04
N LEU A 420 -19.78 10.49 -21.28
CA LEU A 420 -18.84 11.55 -21.63
C LEU A 420 -18.35 11.30 -23.06
N ILE A 421 -18.65 12.21 -24.00
CA ILE A 421 -18.38 11.98 -25.43
C ILE A 421 -17.14 12.74 -25.92
N SER A 422 -16.77 13.85 -25.28
CA SER A 422 -15.58 14.61 -25.68
C SER A 422 -14.83 15.20 -24.49
N TYR A 423 -13.58 14.76 -24.35
CA TYR A 423 -12.56 15.38 -23.50
C TYR A 423 -11.27 15.32 -24.31
N GLU A 424 -10.51 16.42 -24.36
CA GLU A 424 -9.28 16.49 -25.20
C GLU A 424 -8.24 15.43 -24.81
N ASP A 425 -8.31 14.88 -23.59
CA ASP A 425 -7.48 13.80 -23.07
C ASP A 425 -8.32 12.56 -22.65
N TYR A 426 -9.17 12.03 -23.54
CA TYR A 426 -9.97 10.84 -23.24
C TYR A 426 -9.09 9.59 -23.04
N SER A 427 -8.75 9.26 -21.78
CA SER A 427 -7.91 8.12 -21.44
C SER A 427 -8.70 6.81 -21.29
N ALA A 428 -7.98 5.67 -21.26
CA ALA A 428 -8.59 4.37 -20.98
C ALA A 428 -9.22 4.32 -19.57
N GLU A 429 -8.65 5.00 -18.58
CA GLU A 429 -9.22 5.08 -17.23
C GLU A 429 -10.57 5.83 -17.20
N LEU A 430 -10.69 6.93 -17.96
CA LEU A 430 -11.96 7.65 -18.16
C LEU A 430 -13.04 6.76 -18.79
N SER A 431 -12.64 5.84 -19.69
CA SER A 431 -13.58 4.87 -20.27
C SER A 431 -14.11 3.84 -19.27
N GLU A 432 -13.34 3.46 -18.24
CA GLU A 432 -13.85 2.57 -17.19
C GLU A 432 -14.71 3.33 -16.19
N LEU A 433 -14.29 4.55 -15.81
CA LEU A 433 -15.08 5.43 -14.95
C LEU A 433 -16.48 5.67 -15.52
N THR A 434 -16.59 5.95 -16.82
CA THR A 434 -17.89 6.17 -17.48
C THR A 434 -18.83 4.97 -17.39
N LYS A 435 -18.31 3.74 -17.49
CA LYS A 435 -19.11 2.51 -17.30
C LYS A 435 -19.63 2.39 -15.86
N HIS A 436 -18.79 2.66 -14.87
CA HIS A 436 -19.18 2.65 -13.46
C HIS A 436 -20.26 3.69 -13.16
N LEU A 437 -20.07 4.91 -13.66
CA LEU A 437 -21.02 6.00 -13.56
C LEU A 437 -22.38 5.64 -14.18
N CYS A 438 -22.39 5.06 -15.39
CA CYS A 438 -23.63 4.58 -16.02
C CYS A 438 -24.33 3.50 -15.21
N ARG A 439 -23.57 2.54 -14.66
CA ARG A 439 -24.13 1.50 -13.80
C ARG A 439 -24.77 2.08 -12.54
N TRP A 440 -24.15 3.09 -11.93
CA TRP A 440 -24.71 3.76 -10.75
C TRP A 440 -25.98 4.54 -11.08
N ALA A 441 -25.99 5.27 -12.19
CA ALA A 441 -27.15 6.03 -12.66
C ALA A 441 -28.35 5.13 -12.91
N LYS A 442 -28.20 4.08 -13.74
CA LYS A 442 -29.25 3.10 -14.03
C LYS A 442 -29.80 2.44 -12.77
N SER A 443 -28.91 2.06 -11.84
CA SER A 443 -29.31 1.48 -10.55
C SER A 443 -30.12 2.45 -9.70
N HIS A 444 -29.91 3.76 -9.82
CA HIS A 444 -30.65 4.75 -9.08
C HIS A 444 -32.00 5.08 -9.75
N GLU A 445 -32.05 5.22 -11.06
CA GLU A 445 -33.31 5.34 -11.82
C GLU A 445 -34.26 4.18 -11.55
N LEU A 446 -33.76 2.95 -11.61
CA LEU A 446 -34.55 1.75 -11.30
C LEU A 446 -35.16 1.79 -9.90
N ARG A 447 -34.45 2.40 -8.93
CA ARG A 447 -34.95 2.55 -7.55
C ARG A 447 -35.96 3.68 -7.39
N LEU A 448 -35.84 4.74 -8.18
CA LEU A 448 -36.69 5.93 -8.07
C LEU A 448 -37.88 5.94 -9.06
N GLY A 449 -37.83 5.11 -10.11
CA GLY A 449 -38.83 5.11 -11.18
C GLY A 449 -38.80 6.37 -12.05
N ILE A 450 -37.63 6.97 -12.25
CA ILE A 450 -37.45 8.25 -12.97
C ILE A 450 -36.55 8.03 -14.20
N GLN A 451 -36.79 8.75 -15.28
CA GLN A 451 -35.87 8.91 -16.42
C GLN A 451 -35.31 10.34 -16.42
N PHE A 452 -33.99 10.50 -16.55
CA PHE A 452 -33.36 11.82 -16.61
C PHE A 452 -33.23 12.35 -18.06
N THR A 453 -33.43 13.65 -18.25
CA THR A 453 -33.01 14.35 -19.47
C THR A 453 -31.48 14.55 -19.51
N ASN A 454 -30.90 14.89 -20.66
CA ASN A 454 -29.46 15.13 -20.79
C ASN A 454 -28.94 16.26 -19.86
N GLU A 455 -29.72 17.33 -19.66
CA GLU A 455 -29.33 18.43 -18.75
C GLU A 455 -29.42 18.00 -17.29
N GLU A 456 -30.49 17.31 -16.90
CA GLU A 456 -30.66 16.76 -15.55
C GLU A 456 -29.62 15.69 -15.23
N ALA A 457 -29.18 14.94 -16.23
CA ALA A 457 -28.17 13.90 -16.08
C ALA A 457 -26.84 14.47 -15.58
N LYS A 458 -26.42 15.66 -16.01
CA LYS A 458 -25.18 16.27 -15.54
C LYS A 458 -25.22 16.56 -14.04
N ASP A 459 -26.24 17.27 -13.59
CA ASP A 459 -26.39 17.66 -12.18
C ASP A 459 -26.64 16.43 -11.31
N PHE A 460 -27.45 15.49 -11.80
CA PHE A 460 -27.69 14.20 -11.15
C PHE A 460 -26.37 13.44 -10.95
N MET A 461 -25.56 13.30 -12.00
CA MET A 461 -24.28 12.58 -11.94
C MET A 461 -23.28 13.28 -11.02
N MET A 462 -23.20 14.60 -11.05
CA MET A 462 -22.36 15.35 -10.12
C MET A 462 -22.76 15.08 -8.67
N ASN A 463 -24.06 15.12 -8.36
CA ASN A 463 -24.55 14.85 -7.01
C ASN A 463 -24.31 13.40 -6.59
N LEU A 464 -24.55 12.44 -7.49
CA LEU A 464 -24.30 11.02 -7.25
C LEU A 464 -22.82 10.75 -6.94
N VAL A 465 -21.91 11.39 -7.68
CA VAL A 465 -20.47 11.31 -7.43
C VAL A 465 -20.10 11.93 -6.09
N ILE A 466 -20.63 13.12 -5.78
CA ILE A 466 -20.40 13.78 -4.48
C ILE A 466 -20.83 12.86 -3.34
N ASP A 467 -22.05 12.33 -3.38
CA ASP A 467 -22.59 11.49 -2.32
C ASP A 467 -21.79 10.18 -2.15
N ARG A 468 -21.30 9.60 -3.25
CA ARG A 468 -20.44 8.40 -3.19
C ARG A 468 -19.05 8.66 -2.64
N MET A 469 -18.49 9.84 -2.90
CA MET A 469 -17.14 10.21 -2.43
C MET A 469 -17.16 10.84 -1.03
N THR A 470 -18.33 11.27 -0.55
CA THR A 470 -18.55 11.76 0.82
C THR A 470 -19.69 11.00 1.52
N PRO A 471 -19.54 9.69 1.75
CA PRO A 471 -20.53 8.90 2.46
C PRO A 471 -20.67 9.31 3.93
#